data_AF-A0A947GCD7-F1
#
_entry.id   AF-A0A947GCD7-F1
#
_cell.length_a   1.000
_cell.length_b   1.000
_cell.length_c   1.000
_cell.angle_alpha   90.00
_cell.angle_beta   90.00
_cell.angle_gamma   90.00
#
_symmetry.space_group_name_H-M   'P 1'
#
loop_
_entity.id
_entity.type
_entity.pdbx_description
1 polymer ?
#
loop_
_entity_poly.entity_id
_entity_poly.type
_entity_poly.pdbx_seq_one_letter_code
_entity_poly.pdbx_strand_id
1 'polypeptide(L)'
;MLSLGYGYTAFTRNLMGSDSVDASLTDRLDSQTFDLSLRHHFGKGIAAAVRLPVGFIRIEPREDRAFTVSGFGDLELSVDYELGRHWGLGGRRPSLRLRPILRLPSGEAARIDDPNSDAPPNLVAVGQGVIGLGGDLLYTQPIAGKLAAHAWLGFRTPLDYSENDVRFGWAISYGGGLLYRVSQKVLANAAVVGSHRSRSESRVAGTIVNSGGDLVSLRFGLTVFASERLAFGVSGRGPLYTYVEGVQIAESFGVSGFVALTFGGGKDDEHDHGDEHDHGDEHEHGKDGKDHGEHGKDRGEHGKDHGEHGKDRGEHGKDRGEHGKDRGDGETPAGDVADLRTGGESFALADAAVPGKIVAIDYWASWCKPCKTIEGVLRDYASKHPGLAVRKVEVPEFDSPVAREHLSKSKALPVVWLLGRDGKVVHRLDAVTPRVLREHLEHLLRSER
;
A
#
# COMPACT_ATOMS: atom_id res chain seq x y z
N MET A 1 -24.66 -6.29 -3.40
CA MET A 1 -23.97 -6.62 -4.66
C MET A 1 -22.59 -7.14 -4.31
N LEU A 2 -22.26 -8.34 -4.78
CA LEU A 2 -20.94 -8.94 -4.72
C LEU A 2 -20.34 -8.91 -6.12
N SER A 3 -19.06 -8.60 -6.26
CA SER A 3 -18.37 -8.72 -7.54
C SER A 3 -16.97 -9.27 -7.37
N LEU A 4 -16.56 -10.05 -8.36
CA LEU A 4 -15.19 -10.50 -8.54
C LEU A 4 -14.66 -9.92 -9.85
N GLY A 5 -13.63 -9.09 -9.74
CA GLY A 5 -12.84 -8.60 -10.87
C GLY A 5 -11.61 -9.46 -11.10
N TYR A 6 -11.20 -9.59 -12.34
CA TYR A 6 -9.90 -10.13 -12.76
C TYR A 6 -9.23 -9.11 -13.69
N GLY A 7 -7.96 -8.87 -13.49
CA GLY A 7 -7.13 -8.03 -14.34
C GLY A 7 -5.83 -8.75 -14.67
N TYR A 8 -5.39 -8.62 -15.92
CA TYR A 8 -4.07 -9.00 -16.39
C TYR A 8 -3.45 -7.78 -17.07
N THR A 9 -2.21 -7.46 -16.74
CA THR A 9 -1.44 -6.38 -17.38
C THR A 9 -0.04 -6.87 -17.68
N ALA A 10 0.39 -6.70 -18.92
CA ALA A 10 1.73 -7.01 -19.37
C ALA A 10 2.58 -5.74 -19.45
N PHE A 11 3.81 -5.82 -18.93
CA PHE A 11 4.81 -4.76 -18.92
C PHE A 11 6.07 -5.29 -19.59
N THR A 12 6.40 -4.74 -20.76
CA THR A 12 7.46 -5.29 -21.62
C THR A 12 8.32 -4.20 -22.27
N ARG A 13 8.25 -2.95 -21.79
CA ARG A 13 9.01 -1.84 -22.39
C ARG A 13 9.73 -1.08 -21.31
N ASN A 14 11.05 -0.95 -21.42
CA ASN A 14 11.80 -0.04 -20.57
C ASN A 14 11.75 1.38 -21.16
N LEU A 15 11.36 2.35 -20.34
CA LEU A 15 11.28 3.75 -20.73
C LEU A 15 12.14 4.61 -19.82
N MET A 16 12.76 5.66 -20.38
CA MET A 16 13.31 6.79 -19.64
C MET A 16 12.68 8.08 -20.15
N GLY A 17 11.92 8.77 -19.30
CA GLY A 17 11.03 9.83 -19.80
C GLY A 17 9.94 9.24 -20.70
N SER A 18 9.83 9.74 -21.93
CA SER A 18 8.92 9.19 -22.95
C SER A 18 9.59 8.19 -23.90
N ASP A 19 10.91 8.05 -23.82
CA ASP A 19 11.70 7.38 -24.84
C ASP A 19 12.03 5.96 -24.42
N SER A 20 11.98 5.04 -25.38
CA SER A 20 12.43 3.67 -25.16
C SER A 20 13.92 3.63 -24.93
N VAL A 21 14.34 2.99 -23.84
CA VAL A 21 15.75 2.73 -23.56
C VAL A 21 16.07 1.26 -23.80
N ASP A 22 17.31 1.02 -24.27
CA ASP A 22 17.93 -0.25 -24.65
C ASP A 22 17.02 -1.50 -24.63
N ALA A 23 16.60 -1.93 -25.81
CA ALA A 23 15.77 -3.13 -25.99
C ALA A 23 16.46 -4.43 -25.54
N SER A 24 17.79 -4.44 -25.39
CA SER A 24 18.53 -5.61 -24.92
C SER A 24 18.35 -5.88 -23.42
N LEU A 25 17.92 -4.88 -22.63
CA LEU A 25 17.70 -4.97 -21.17
C LEU A 25 16.24 -5.27 -20.78
N THR A 26 15.40 -5.73 -21.71
CA THR A 26 13.96 -5.82 -21.48
C THR A 26 13.59 -6.97 -20.54
N ASP A 27 13.35 -6.64 -19.28
CA ASP A 27 12.66 -7.51 -18.34
C ASP A 27 11.17 -7.58 -18.68
N ARG A 28 10.57 -8.75 -18.50
CA ARG A 28 9.13 -8.93 -18.66
C ARG A 28 8.49 -9.03 -17.29
N LEU A 29 7.45 -8.24 -17.08
CA LEU A 29 6.62 -8.29 -15.89
C LEU A 29 5.17 -8.50 -16.28
N ASP A 30 4.56 -9.51 -15.68
CA ASP A 30 3.15 -9.85 -15.84
C ASP A 30 2.46 -9.68 -14.49
N SER A 31 1.44 -8.84 -14.44
CA SER A 31 0.63 -8.64 -13.23
C SER A 31 -0.77 -9.20 -13.43
N GLN A 32 -1.19 -10.06 -12.51
CA GLN A 32 -2.54 -10.58 -12.40
C GLN A 32 -3.15 -10.11 -11.09
N THR A 33 -4.33 -9.50 -11.15
CA THR A 33 -5.02 -8.96 -9.97
C THR A 33 -6.46 -9.45 -9.91
N PHE A 34 -6.88 -9.91 -8.74
CA PHE A 34 -8.25 -10.28 -8.43
C PHE A 34 -8.83 -9.28 -7.44
N ASP A 35 -9.96 -8.69 -7.78
CA ASP A 35 -10.63 -7.71 -6.93
C ASP A 35 -11.92 -8.30 -6.38
N LEU A 36 -11.92 -8.64 -5.09
CA LEU A 36 -13.16 -9.01 -4.40
C LEU A 36 -13.81 -7.74 -3.87
N SER A 37 -15.06 -7.48 -4.24
CA SER A 37 -15.80 -6.33 -3.72
C SER A 37 -17.20 -6.70 -3.25
N LEU A 38 -17.56 -6.20 -2.08
CA LEU A 38 -18.90 -6.25 -1.52
C LEU A 38 -19.42 -4.82 -1.40
N ARG A 39 -20.58 -4.57 -2.00
CA ARG A 39 -21.28 -3.27 -1.97
C ARG A 39 -22.69 -3.44 -1.46
N HIS A 40 -23.06 -2.67 -0.45
CA HIS A 40 -24.40 -2.62 0.11
C HIS A 40 -25.05 -1.26 -0.20
N HIS A 41 -26.27 -1.28 -0.73
CA HIS A 41 -27.05 -0.07 -1.02
C HIS A 41 -28.05 0.16 0.11
N PHE A 42 -28.06 1.36 0.69
CA PHE A 42 -28.93 1.72 1.81
C PHE A 42 -30.23 2.44 1.36
N GLY A 43 -30.47 2.53 0.05
CA GLY A 43 -31.50 3.39 -0.52
C GLY A 43 -31.04 4.85 -0.66
N LYS A 44 -31.88 5.71 -1.27
CA LYS A 44 -31.63 7.16 -1.42
C LYS A 44 -30.29 7.55 -2.05
N GLY A 45 -29.75 6.70 -2.93
CA GLY A 45 -28.50 6.97 -3.63
C GLY A 45 -27.22 6.78 -2.80
N ILE A 46 -27.31 6.14 -1.62
CA ILE A 46 -26.17 5.86 -0.75
C ILE A 46 -25.78 4.38 -0.83
N ALA A 47 -24.48 4.10 -0.94
CA ALA A 47 -23.94 2.76 -0.80
C ALA A 47 -22.63 2.77 -0.01
N ALA A 48 -22.33 1.70 0.71
CA ALA A 48 -21.00 1.44 1.23
C ALA A 48 -20.40 0.24 0.51
N ALA A 49 -19.09 0.26 0.29
CA ALA A 49 -18.39 -0.84 -0.33
C ALA A 49 -17.06 -1.14 0.37
N VAL A 50 -16.75 -2.42 0.42
CA VAL A 50 -15.46 -2.97 0.82
C VAL A 50 -14.85 -3.63 -0.42
N ARG A 51 -13.56 -3.41 -0.67
CA ARG A 51 -12.81 -4.05 -1.74
C ARG A 51 -11.48 -4.57 -1.22
N LEU A 52 -11.16 -5.82 -1.55
CA LEU A 52 -9.90 -6.46 -1.24
C LEU A 52 -9.23 -6.91 -2.55
N PRO A 53 -8.16 -6.23 -2.97
CA PRO A 53 -7.33 -6.70 -4.07
C PRO A 53 -6.45 -7.87 -3.63
N VAL A 54 -6.21 -8.80 -4.54
CA VAL A 54 -5.23 -9.89 -4.41
C VAL A 54 -4.44 -9.94 -5.71
N GLY A 55 -3.12 -10.08 -5.65
CA GLY A 55 -2.27 -9.96 -6.83
C GLY A 55 -1.21 -11.03 -6.91
N PHE A 56 -0.79 -11.30 -8.14
CA PHE A 56 0.31 -12.17 -8.52
C PHE A 56 1.11 -11.43 -9.58
N ILE A 57 2.34 -11.06 -9.24
CA ILE A 57 3.26 -10.36 -10.13
C ILE A 57 4.38 -11.33 -10.45
N ARG A 58 4.40 -11.79 -11.70
CA ARG A 58 5.47 -12.64 -12.22
C ARG A 58 6.49 -11.75 -12.90
N ILE A 59 7.74 -11.87 -12.48
CA ILE A 59 8.87 -11.15 -13.05
C ILE A 59 9.74 -12.20 -13.72
N GLU A 60 10.02 -11.97 -14.99
CA GLU A 60 10.93 -12.77 -15.81
C GLU A 60 12.11 -11.86 -16.16
N PRO A 61 13.15 -11.81 -15.30
CA PRO A 61 14.36 -11.09 -15.61
C PRO A 61 15.07 -11.77 -16.77
N ARG A 62 15.86 -11.02 -17.53
CA ARG A 62 16.61 -11.58 -18.66
C ARG A 62 17.70 -12.58 -18.24
N GLU A 63 18.46 -12.25 -17.21
CA GLU A 63 19.66 -13.01 -16.80
C GLU A 63 19.44 -13.88 -15.56
N ASP A 64 18.29 -13.73 -14.89
CA ASP A 64 17.96 -14.41 -13.64
C ASP A 64 16.72 -15.31 -13.76
N ARG A 65 16.53 -16.15 -12.74
CA ARG A 65 15.34 -17.00 -12.67
C ARG A 65 14.10 -16.15 -12.46
N ALA A 66 13.07 -16.46 -13.24
CA ALA A 66 11.75 -15.91 -13.02
C ALA A 66 11.27 -16.20 -11.59
N PHE A 67 10.66 -15.21 -10.96
CA PHE A 67 10.08 -15.34 -9.64
C PHE A 67 8.69 -14.70 -9.62
N THR A 68 7.88 -15.07 -8.63
CA THR A 68 6.51 -14.56 -8.49
C THR A 68 6.34 -13.98 -7.11
N VAL A 69 5.84 -12.75 -7.05
CA VAL A 69 5.36 -12.12 -5.83
C VAL A 69 3.85 -12.25 -5.80
N SER A 70 3.32 -12.77 -4.71
CA SER A 70 1.87 -12.85 -4.50
C SER A 70 1.50 -12.26 -3.16
N GLY A 71 0.34 -11.63 -3.07
CA GLY A 71 -0.13 -11.08 -1.80
C GLY A 71 -1.46 -10.36 -1.90
N PHE A 72 -1.91 -9.84 -0.77
CA PHE A 72 -3.04 -8.94 -0.70
C PHE A 72 -2.63 -7.52 -1.08
N GLY A 73 -3.57 -6.78 -1.65
CA GLY A 73 -3.50 -5.33 -1.73
C GLY A 73 -4.07 -4.67 -0.48
N ASP A 74 -4.03 -3.35 -0.47
CA ASP A 74 -4.63 -2.56 0.61
C ASP A 74 -6.16 -2.66 0.54
N LEU A 75 -6.78 -2.98 1.68
CA LEU A 75 -8.23 -3.06 1.84
C LEU A 75 -8.81 -1.66 1.66
N GLU A 76 -9.78 -1.54 0.76
CA GLU A 76 -10.43 -0.28 0.43
C GLU A 76 -11.85 -0.25 1.01
N LEU A 77 -12.13 0.78 1.79
CA LEU A 77 -13.46 1.14 2.28
C LEU A 77 -13.92 2.38 1.53
N SER A 78 -15.14 2.37 1.02
CA SER A 78 -15.69 3.50 0.29
C SER A 78 -17.17 3.71 0.55
N VAL A 79 -17.62 4.96 0.41
CA VAL A 79 -19.03 5.34 0.48
C VAL A 79 -19.40 6.02 -0.81
N ASP A 80 -20.34 5.48 -1.57
CA ASP A 80 -20.89 6.14 -2.74
C ASP A 80 -22.08 7.02 -2.36
N TYR A 81 -22.07 8.26 -2.84
CA TYR A 81 -23.16 9.23 -2.67
C TYR A 81 -23.58 9.80 -4.03
N GLU A 82 -24.81 9.52 -4.47
CA GLU A 82 -25.37 10.00 -5.74
C GLU A 82 -26.00 11.39 -5.57
N LEU A 83 -25.25 12.43 -5.89
CA LEU A 83 -25.65 13.84 -5.85
C LEU A 83 -26.67 14.20 -6.94
N GLY A 84 -26.44 13.69 -8.17
CA GLY A 84 -27.07 14.22 -9.38
C GLY A 84 -28.52 13.80 -9.65
N ARG A 85 -29.05 12.78 -8.97
CA ARG A 85 -30.46 12.36 -9.17
C ARG A 85 -31.48 13.37 -8.63
N HIS A 86 -31.03 14.32 -7.80
CA HIS A 86 -31.88 15.28 -7.11
C HIS A 86 -32.04 16.64 -7.84
N TRP A 87 -31.23 16.95 -8.86
CA TRP A 87 -31.26 18.24 -9.58
C TRP A 87 -31.36 18.05 -11.11
N GLY A 88 -32.15 18.89 -11.79
CA GLY A 88 -32.37 18.88 -13.25
C GLY A 88 -33.81 18.53 -13.67
N LEU A 89 -34.21 18.86 -14.92
CA LEU A 89 -35.56 18.62 -15.46
C LEU A 89 -35.56 17.48 -16.49
N GLY A 90 -36.50 16.55 -16.38
CA GLY A 90 -36.80 15.52 -17.41
C GLY A 90 -35.91 14.27 -17.44
N GLY A 91 -36.09 13.42 -18.47
CA GLY A 91 -35.46 12.09 -18.61
C GLY A 91 -33.97 12.08 -19.04
N ARG A 92 -33.26 13.22 -18.99
CA ARG A 92 -31.84 13.36 -19.35
C ARG A 92 -30.98 13.88 -18.20
N ARG A 93 -31.43 13.68 -16.96
CA ARG A 93 -30.73 14.15 -15.77
C ARG A 93 -29.31 13.56 -15.71
N PRO A 94 -28.27 14.40 -15.53
CA PRO A 94 -26.95 13.91 -15.25
C PRO A 94 -26.95 13.11 -13.94
N SER A 95 -26.06 12.15 -13.86
CA SER A 95 -25.70 11.49 -12.62
C SER A 95 -24.34 12.03 -12.18
N LEU A 96 -24.24 12.42 -10.91
CA LEU A 96 -23.01 12.87 -10.29
C LEU A 96 -22.86 12.07 -9.01
N ARG A 97 -21.74 11.37 -8.88
CA ARG A 97 -21.46 10.52 -7.73
C ARG A 97 -20.14 10.91 -7.11
N LEU A 98 -20.18 11.13 -5.80
CA LEU A 98 -18.99 11.27 -4.98
C LEU A 98 -18.70 9.94 -4.29
N ARG A 99 -17.43 9.55 -4.24
CA ARG A 99 -16.97 8.35 -3.55
C ARG A 99 -15.74 8.66 -2.73
N PRO A 100 -15.85 9.04 -1.44
CA PRO A 100 -14.72 9.07 -0.53
C PRO A 100 -14.19 7.65 -0.30
N ILE A 101 -12.87 7.53 -0.16
CA ILE A 101 -12.15 6.27 -0.06
C ILE A 101 -11.16 6.34 1.12
N LEU A 102 -11.18 5.30 1.95
CA LEU A 102 -10.17 5.00 2.96
C LEU A 102 -9.50 3.68 2.60
N ARG A 103 -8.17 3.68 2.49
CA ARG A 103 -7.35 2.49 2.27
C ARG A 103 -6.65 2.12 3.57
N LEU A 104 -6.72 0.85 3.93
CA LEU A 104 -6.11 0.28 5.12
C LEU A 104 -4.93 -0.62 4.72
N PRO A 105 -3.83 -0.62 5.50
CA PRO A 105 -2.57 -1.28 5.16
C PRO A 105 -2.65 -2.79 5.40
N SER A 106 -3.50 -3.49 4.65
CA SER A 106 -3.60 -4.96 4.69
C SER A 106 -2.72 -5.66 3.68
N GLY A 107 -2.24 -4.93 2.66
CA GLY A 107 -1.42 -5.48 1.59
C GLY A 107 0.04 -5.17 1.84
N GLU A 108 0.82 -6.19 2.20
CA GLU A 108 2.21 -5.98 2.59
C GLU A 108 3.13 -5.92 1.38
N ALA A 109 4.03 -4.93 1.37
CA ALA A 109 5.07 -4.83 0.37
C ALA A 109 6.21 -5.78 0.72
N ALA A 110 6.18 -6.98 0.11
CA ALA A 110 7.29 -7.91 0.20
C ALA A 110 8.57 -7.21 -0.30
N ARG A 111 9.58 -7.12 0.56
CA ARG A 111 10.93 -6.77 0.11
C ARG A 111 11.42 -7.87 -0.82
N ILE A 112 11.66 -7.54 -2.07
CA ILE A 112 12.60 -8.31 -2.88
C ILE A 112 13.97 -7.74 -2.51
N ASP A 113 14.51 -8.19 -1.38
CA ASP A 113 15.91 -7.95 -1.07
C ASP A 113 16.72 -8.83 -2.06
N ASP A 114 17.21 -8.25 -3.15
CA ASP A 114 18.42 -8.76 -3.78
C ASP A 114 19.61 -8.20 -2.98
N PRO A 115 20.31 -9.03 -2.18
CA PRO A 115 21.46 -8.60 -1.41
C PRO A 115 22.65 -8.15 -2.28
N ASN A 116 22.56 -8.25 -3.61
CA ASN A 116 23.60 -7.90 -4.57
C ASN A 116 23.25 -6.74 -5.53
N SER A 117 22.14 -6.02 -5.33
CA SER A 117 21.75 -4.90 -6.20
C SER A 117 22.03 -3.53 -5.55
N ASP A 118 22.60 -2.60 -6.32
CA ASP A 118 22.75 -1.18 -5.95
C ASP A 118 21.48 -0.35 -6.21
N ALA A 119 20.43 -0.96 -6.76
CA ALA A 119 19.17 -0.27 -6.98
C ALA A 119 18.44 -0.07 -5.64
N PRO A 120 17.72 1.06 -5.44
CA PRO A 120 16.73 1.13 -4.35
C PRO A 120 15.81 -0.10 -4.44
N PRO A 121 15.30 -0.63 -3.31
CA PRO A 121 14.51 -1.86 -3.34
C PRO A 121 13.40 -1.69 -4.35
N ASN A 122 13.42 -2.50 -5.41
CA ASN A 122 12.30 -2.58 -6.35
C ASN A 122 11.13 -3.16 -5.56
N LEU A 123 10.31 -2.28 -4.98
CA LEU A 123 9.13 -2.67 -4.23
C LEU A 123 8.09 -3.18 -5.22
N VAL A 124 8.14 -4.48 -5.46
CA VAL A 124 7.11 -5.18 -6.18
C VAL A 124 6.14 -5.69 -5.13
N ALA A 125 5.01 -5.01 -5.05
CA ALA A 125 4.01 -5.28 -4.04
C ALA A 125 2.63 -5.14 -4.65
N VAL A 126 1.69 -5.93 -4.14
CA VAL A 126 0.28 -5.81 -4.51
C VAL A 126 -0.36 -4.62 -3.78
N GLY A 127 0.01 -4.39 -2.52
CA GLY A 127 -0.40 -3.24 -1.70
C GLY A 127 0.76 -2.29 -1.43
N GLN A 128 0.44 -1.08 -0.99
CA GLN A 128 1.45 -0.12 -0.54
C GLN A 128 1.79 -0.32 0.95
N GLY A 129 0.92 -1.00 1.72
CA GLY A 129 1.13 -1.24 3.14
C GLY A 129 1.05 0.04 3.96
N VAL A 130 0.29 1.03 3.49
CA VAL A 130 0.12 2.33 4.14
C VAL A 130 -1.34 2.74 4.19
N ILE A 131 -1.72 3.45 5.25
CA ILE A 131 -3.02 4.10 5.29
C ILE A 131 -3.07 5.14 4.17
N GLY A 132 -4.18 5.17 3.45
CA GLY A 132 -4.39 6.14 2.38
C GLY A 132 -5.78 6.74 2.41
N LEU A 133 -5.88 8.01 2.01
CA LEU A 133 -7.15 8.67 1.73
C LEU A 133 -7.29 8.88 0.24
N GLY A 134 -8.52 9.06 -0.19
CA GLY A 134 -8.80 9.42 -1.56
C GLY A 134 -10.27 9.64 -1.81
N GLY A 135 -10.59 9.79 -3.08
CA GLY A 135 -11.95 9.73 -3.53
C GLY A 135 -12.06 9.86 -5.03
N ASP A 136 -13.21 9.44 -5.54
CA ASP A 136 -13.58 9.55 -6.93
C ASP A 136 -14.83 10.43 -7.09
N LEU A 137 -14.81 11.30 -8.10
CA LEU A 137 -15.95 12.04 -8.61
C LEU A 137 -16.30 11.45 -9.98
N LEU A 138 -17.52 10.97 -10.14
CA LEU A 138 -17.99 10.33 -11.37
C LEU A 138 -19.19 11.10 -11.91
N TYR A 139 -19.12 11.49 -13.17
CA TYR A 139 -20.18 12.19 -13.88
C TYR A 139 -20.65 11.35 -15.08
N THR A 140 -21.96 11.24 -15.27
CA THR A 140 -22.55 10.60 -16.45
C THR A 140 -23.68 11.47 -16.99
N GLN A 141 -23.62 11.79 -18.27
CA GLN A 141 -24.61 12.60 -18.97
C GLN A 141 -25.26 11.77 -20.09
N PRO A 142 -26.55 11.41 -19.97
CA PRO A 142 -27.32 10.93 -21.11
C PRO A 142 -27.36 12.01 -22.19
N ILE A 143 -26.99 11.67 -23.44
CA ILE A 143 -26.97 12.62 -24.56
C ILE A 143 -28.25 12.45 -25.38
N ALA A 144 -28.36 11.33 -26.09
CA ALA A 144 -29.49 11.03 -26.95
C ALA A 144 -29.58 9.52 -27.23
N GLY A 145 -30.82 9.01 -27.25
CA GLY A 145 -31.10 7.62 -27.58
C GLY A 145 -30.30 6.64 -26.71
N LYS A 146 -29.37 5.92 -27.34
CA LYS A 146 -28.53 4.88 -26.72
C LYS A 146 -27.18 5.40 -26.23
N LEU A 147 -26.88 6.69 -26.39
CA LEU A 147 -25.57 7.28 -26.13
C LEU A 147 -25.56 8.13 -24.85
N ALA A 148 -24.52 7.95 -24.04
CA ALA A 148 -24.21 8.79 -22.90
C ALA A 148 -22.71 9.12 -22.87
N ALA A 149 -22.35 10.29 -22.36
CA ALA A 149 -20.97 10.59 -21.99
C ALA A 149 -20.75 10.28 -20.51
N HIS A 150 -19.52 9.92 -20.17
CA HIS A 150 -19.12 9.81 -18.77
C HIS A 150 -17.71 10.36 -18.58
N ALA A 151 -17.44 10.87 -17.39
CA ALA A 151 -16.15 11.40 -16.97
C ALA A 151 -15.90 11.05 -15.50
N TRP A 152 -14.62 10.95 -15.13
CA TRP A 152 -14.25 10.78 -13.73
C TRP A 152 -12.96 11.51 -13.41
N LEU A 153 -12.85 11.89 -12.14
CA LEU A 153 -11.64 12.40 -11.52
C LEU A 153 -11.48 11.69 -10.18
N GLY A 154 -10.29 11.17 -9.92
CA GLY A 154 -9.97 10.44 -8.71
C GLY A 154 -8.66 10.93 -8.15
N PHE A 155 -8.56 10.96 -6.83
CA PHE A 155 -7.35 11.33 -6.09
C PHE A 155 -7.07 10.26 -5.04
N ARG A 156 -5.80 9.89 -4.90
CA ARG A 156 -5.32 8.91 -3.91
C ARG A 156 -4.06 9.46 -3.28
N THR A 157 -4.06 9.63 -1.97
CA THR A 157 -2.88 10.01 -1.19
C THR A 157 -2.59 8.96 -0.12
N PRO A 158 -1.42 8.31 -0.18
CA PRO A 158 -0.82 7.68 0.99
C PRO A 158 -0.64 8.73 2.11
N LEU A 159 -0.79 8.33 3.38
CA LEU A 159 -0.66 9.23 4.52
C LEU A 159 0.59 8.98 5.38
N ASP A 160 1.18 7.79 5.27
CA ASP A 160 2.30 7.38 6.11
C ASP A 160 3.42 6.70 5.30
N TYR A 161 4.50 6.37 6.00
CA TYR A 161 5.57 5.53 5.50
C TYR A 161 5.17 4.07 5.62
N SER A 162 5.54 3.28 4.62
CA SER A 162 5.45 1.83 4.72
C SER A 162 6.48 1.29 5.71
N GLU A 163 6.37 0.01 6.05
CA GLU A 163 7.38 -0.70 6.84
C GLU A 163 8.78 -0.73 6.18
N ASN A 164 8.84 -0.40 4.89
CA ASN A 164 10.07 -0.27 4.11
C ASN A 164 10.62 1.16 4.11
N ASP A 165 10.13 2.03 4.99
CA ASP A 165 10.51 3.45 5.10
C ASP A 165 10.30 4.23 3.80
N VAL A 166 9.31 3.80 3.00
CA VAL A 166 8.92 4.45 1.74
C VAL A 166 7.66 5.27 1.94
N ARG A 167 7.76 6.56 1.66
CA ARG A 167 6.65 7.48 1.45
C ARG A 167 6.24 7.42 -0.01
N PHE A 168 5.11 6.77 -0.26
CA PHE A 168 4.56 6.72 -1.61
C PHE A 168 4.00 8.07 -2.05
N GLY A 169 4.22 8.39 -3.32
CA GLY A 169 3.64 9.57 -3.96
C GLY A 169 2.12 9.54 -4.02
N TRP A 170 1.52 10.72 -4.16
CA TRP A 170 0.09 10.84 -4.44
C TRP A 170 -0.20 10.55 -5.92
N ALA A 171 -1.44 10.21 -6.21
CA ALA A 171 -1.90 9.89 -7.54
C ALA A 171 -3.20 10.61 -7.88
N ILE A 172 -3.29 11.12 -9.11
CA ILE A 172 -4.53 11.59 -9.73
C ILE A 172 -4.85 10.64 -10.88
N SER A 173 -6.09 10.20 -10.95
CA SER A 173 -6.64 9.44 -12.08
C SER A 173 -7.77 10.23 -12.70
N TYR A 174 -7.82 10.33 -14.01
CA TYR A 174 -8.87 11.05 -14.72
C TYR A 174 -9.27 10.30 -15.98
N GLY A 175 -10.43 10.62 -16.53
CA GLY A 175 -10.81 10.09 -17.81
C GLY A 175 -12.18 10.54 -18.26
N GLY A 176 -12.44 10.27 -19.53
CA GLY A 176 -13.68 10.63 -20.19
C GLY A 176 -13.93 9.75 -21.39
N GLY A 177 -15.20 9.47 -21.66
CA GLY A 177 -15.56 8.55 -22.71
C GLY A 177 -17.05 8.55 -23.04
N LEU A 178 -17.41 7.60 -23.89
CA LEU A 178 -18.76 7.36 -24.35
C LEU A 178 -19.22 5.97 -23.93
N LEU A 179 -20.48 5.92 -23.49
CA LEU A 179 -21.23 4.71 -23.23
C LEU A 179 -22.29 4.57 -24.32
N TYR A 180 -22.32 3.41 -24.97
CA TYR A 180 -23.29 3.10 -26.02
C TYR A 180 -24.07 1.83 -25.68
N ARG A 181 -25.38 1.96 -25.51
CA ARG A 181 -26.28 0.84 -25.25
C ARG A 181 -26.57 0.09 -26.55
N VAL A 182 -25.74 -0.91 -26.86
CA VAL A 182 -25.88 -1.77 -28.05
C VAL A 182 -27.26 -2.44 -28.06
N SER A 183 -27.65 -3.04 -26.94
CA SER A 183 -28.97 -3.67 -26.72
C SER A 183 -29.44 -3.46 -25.28
N GLN A 184 -30.62 -3.96 -24.92
CA GLN A 184 -31.09 -3.92 -23.52
C GLN A 184 -30.16 -4.68 -22.55
N LYS A 185 -29.36 -5.62 -23.07
CA LYS A 185 -28.44 -6.46 -22.28
C LYS A 185 -26.98 -6.10 -22.47
N VAL A 186 -26.61 -5.24 -23.41
CA VAL A 186 -25.21 -4.99 -23.75
C VAL A 186 -24.91 -3.49 -23.77
N LEU A 187 -23.90 -3.11 -23.00
CA LEU A 187 -23.36 -1.75 -22.93
C LEU A 187 -21.90 -1.77 -23.40
N ALA A 188 -21.57 -0.93 -24.38
CA ALA A 188 -20.21 -0.69 -24.83
C ALA A 188 -19.67 0.59 -24.19
N ASN A 189 -18.37 0.59 -23.91
CA ASN A 189 -17.61 1.72 -23.37
C ASN A 189 -16.37 1.94 -24.24
N ALA A 190 -16.11 3.20 -24.58
CA ALA A 190 -14.85 3.66 -25.15
C ALA A 190 -14.43 4.94 -24.41
N ALA A 191 -13.24 4.94 -23.80
CA ALA A 191 -12.77 6.05 -22.98
C ALA A 191 -11.27 6.28 -23.10
N VAL A 192 -10.85 7.52 -22.91
CA VAL A 192 -9.46 7.89 -22.63
C VAL A 192 -9.30 7.95 -21.12
N VAL A 193 -8.26 7.29 -20.62
CA VAL A 193 -7.94 7.21 -19.18
C VAL A 193 -6.55 7.76 -18.98
N GLY A 194 -6.40 8.74 -18.10
CA GLY A 194 -5.12 9.29 -17.68
C GLY A 194 -4.86 9.02 -16.20
N SER A 195 -3.59 8.92 -15.85
CA SER A 195 -3.14 8.96 -14.46
C SER A 195 -1.81 9.66 -14.34
N HIS A 196 -1.69 10.51 -13.33
CA HIS A 196 -0.45 11.11 -12.89
C HIS A 196 -0.08 10.53 -11.52
N ARG A 197 1.19 10.18 -11.31
CA ARG A 197 1.74 9.76 -10.03
C ARG A 197 2.94 10.63 -9.71
N SER A 198 2.98 11.18 -8.50
CA SER A 198 4.18 11.86 -8.00
C SER A 198 5.24 10.83 -7.60
N ARG A 199 6.49 11.30 -7.45
CA ARG A 199 7.59 10.50 -6.94
C ARG A 199 7.30 9.96 -5.55
N SER A 200 7.88 8.81 -5.27
CA SER A 200 7.99 8.21 -3.95
C SER A 200 9.38 8.49 -3.37
N GLU A 201 9.46 8.59 -2.05
CA GLU A 201 10.70 8.88 -1.33
C GLU A 201 10.97 7.78 -0.29
N SER A 202 12.21 7.31 -0.22
CA SER A 202 12.70 6.44 0.84
C SER A 202 13.47 7.27 1.87
N ARG A 203 13.27 7.02 3.16
CA ARG A 203 14.11 7.65 4.21
C ARG A 203 15.57 7.19 4.16
N VAL A 204 15.81 6.00 3.60
CA VAL A 204 17.14 5.39 3.56
C VAL A 204 17.91 5.80 2.30
N ALA A 205 17.24 5.83 1.15
CA ALA A 205 17.87 6.07 -0.15
C ALA A 205 17.53 7.43 -0.79
N GLY A 206 16.70 8.26 -0.15
CA GLY A 206 16.19 9.50 -0.75
C GLY A 206 15.12 9.21 -1.81
N THR A 207 15.03 10.03 -2.86
CA THR A 207 14.03 9.83 -3.93
C THR A 207 14.18 8.46 -4.57
N ILE A 208 13.09 7.69 -4.64
CA ILE A 208 13.09 6.38 -5.27
C ILE A 208 13.16 6.59 -6.78
N VAL A 209 14.27 6.19 -7.37
CA VAL A 209 14.41 6.04 -8.82
C VAL A 209 13.31 5.08 -9.28
N ASN A 210 12.65 5.35 -10.41
CA ASN A 210 11.56 4.54 -10.96
C ASN A 210 10.22 4.68 -10.23
N SER A 211 9.97 5.85 -9.65
CA SER A 211 8.66 6.20 -9.08
C SER A 211 8.11 7.46 -9.73
N GLY A 212 6.81 7.44 -10.06
CA GLY A 212 6.11 8.59 -10.64
C GLY A 212 6.07 8.60 -12.18
N GLY A 213 5.25 9.50 -12.73
CA GLY A 213 5.04 9.65 -14.17
C GLY A 213 3.59 9.79 -14.57
N ASP A 214 3.38 9.87 -15.88
CA ASP A 214 2.10 10.07 -16.54
C ASP A 214 1.79 8.92 -17.50
N LEU A 215 0.61 8.34 -17.36
CA LEU A 215 0.10 7.30 -18.25
C LEU A 215 -1.24 7.73 -18.81
N VAL A 216 -1.36 7.76 -20.12
CA VAL A 216 -2.64 7.92 -20.83
C VAL A 216 -2.87 6.68 -21.66
N SER A 217 -4.08 6.14 -21.62
CA SER A 217 -4.46 4.90 -22.28
C SER A 217 -5.84 5.02 -22.91
N LEU A 218 -6.06 4.28 -23.99
CA LEU A 218 -7.41 3.96 -24.45
C LEU A 218 -7.94 2.77 -23.68
N ARG A 219 -9.23 2.81 -23.35
CA ARG A 219 -9.98 1.69 -22.78
C ARG A 219 -11.22 1.43 -23.61
N PHE A 220 -11.41 0.18 -23.98
CA PHE A 220 -12.63 -0.31 -24.61
C PHE A 220 -13.20 -1.45 -23.77
N GLY A 221 -14.51 -1.48 -23.60
CA GLY A 221 -15.13 -2.56 -22.84
C GLY A 221 -16.56 -2.84 -23.24
N LEU A 222 -16.99 -4.06 -22.92
CA LEU A 222 -18.35 -4.53 -23.05
C LEU A 222 -18.82 -5.03 -21.70
N THR A 223 -20.01 -4.61 -21.30
CA THR A 223 -20.73 -5.14 -20.14
C THR A 223 -21.99 -5.83 -20.65
N VAL A 224 -22.19 -7.06 -20.22
CA VAL A 224 -23.36 -7.89 -20.52
C VAL A 224 -24.16 -8.11 -19.24
N PHE A 225 -25.44 -7.73 -19.29
CA PHE A 225 -26.42 -7.98 -18.25
C PHE A 225 -27.15 -9.29 -18.60
N ALA A 226 -26.66 -10.40 -18.04
CA ALA A 226 -27.21 -11.73 -18.29
C ALA A 226 -28.61 -11.88 -17.68
N SER A 227 -28.84 -11.27 -16.52
CA SER A 227 -30.13 -11.16 -15.84
C SER A 227 -30.19 -9.87 -15.01
N GLU A 228 -31.29 -9.64 -14.29
CA GLU A 228 -31.42 -8.53 -13.33
C GLU A 228 -30.40 -8.62 -12.18
N ARG A 229 -29.85 -9.82 -11.92
CA ARG A 229 -28.94 -10.09 -10.81
C ARG A 229 -27.53 -10.42 -11.25
N LEU A 230 -27.29 -10.73 -12.53
CA LEU A 230 -25.99 -11.17 -13.02
C LEU A 230 -25.53 -10.26 -14.16
N ALA A 231 -24.36 -9.66 -13.97
CA ALA A 231 -23.65 -8.95 -15.02
C ALA A 231 -22.20 -9.44 -15.10
N PHE A 232 -21.64 -9.43 -16.29
CA PHE A 232 -20.22 -9.62 -16.50
C PHE A 232 -19.71 -8.61 -17.51
N GLY A 233 -18.42 -8.32 -17.48
CA GLY A 233 -17.82 -7.44 -18.45
C GLY A 233 -16.40 -7.81 -18.76
N VAL A 234 -15.93 -7.33 -19.90
CA VAL A 234 -14.55 -7.44 -20.36
C VAL A 234 -14.12 -6.07 -20.87
N SER A 235 -12.88 -5.71 -20.60
CA SER A 235 -12.27 -4.50 -21.14
C SER A 235 -10.81 -4.72 -21.51
N GLY A 236 -10.40 -4.10 -22.60
CA GLY A 236 -9.01 -3.98 -22.99
C GLY A 236 -8.56 -2.54 -22.78
N ARG A 237 -7.29 -2.36 -22.40
CA ARG A 237 -6.64 -1.06 -22.34
C ARG A 237 -5.26 -1.13 -22.98
N GLY A 238 -4.88 -0.06 -23.65
CA GLY A 238 -3.58 0.08 -24.27
C GLY A 238 -3.06 1.52 -24.12
N PRO A 239 -1.75 1.70 -23.92
CA PRO A 239 -1.15 3.01 -23.73
C PRO A 239 -1.27 3.84 -25.01
N LEU A 240 -1.65 5.11 -24.86
CA LEU A 240 -1.52 6.16 -25.87
C LEU A 240 -0.27 6.99 -25.66
N TYR A 241 0.04 7.27 -24.40
CA TYR A 241 1.17 8.06 -23.99
C TYR A 241 1.66 7.52 -22.66
N THR A 242 2.97 7.43 -22.52
CA THR A 242 3.59 7.03 -21.27
C THR A 242 4.84 7.86 -21.08
N TYR A 243 4.91 8.52 -19.93
CA TYR A 243 6.07 9.22 -19.45
C TYR A 243 6.38 8.70 -18.06
N VAL A 244 7.63 8.31 -17.84
CA VAL A 244 8.09 7.78 -16.57
C VAL A 244 9.23 8.64 -16.03
N GLU A 245 9.26 8.79 -14.72
CA GLU A 245 10.37 9.47 -14.06
C GLU A 245 11.46 8.42 -13.71
N GLY A 246 12.66 8.62 -14.24
CA GLY A 246 13.72 7.59 -14.17
C GLY A 246 13.54 6.54 -15.26
N VAL A 247 13.94 5.29 -14.98
CA VAL A 247 13.92 4.16 -15.92
C VAL A 247 12.91 3.10 -15.47
N GLN A 248 11.69 3.10 -16.03
CA GLN A 248 10.62 2.19 -15.58
C GLN A 248 10.19 1.19 -16.65
N ILE A 249 9.76 0.01 -16.21
CA ILE A 249 9.02 -0.92 -17.08
C ILE A 249 7.60 -0.40 -17.25
N ALA A 250 7.27 0.01 -18.47
CA ALA A 250 5.99 0.55 -18.84
C ALA A 250 5.02 -0.55 -19.30
N GLU A 251 3.75 -0.29 -19.03
CA GLU A 251 2.65 -1.11 -19.49
C GLU A 251 2.60 -1.15 -21.01
N SER A 252 2.37 -2.34 -21.57
CA SER A 252 2.18 -2.54 -23.00
C SER A 252 0.72 -2.76 -23.37
N PHE A 253 0.01 -3.57 -22.59
CA PHE A 253 -1.44 -3.72 -22.70
C PHE A 253 -2.00 -4.33 -21.41
N GLY A 254 -3.28 -4.09 -21.17
CA GLY A 254 -4.02 -4.71 -20.09
C GLY A 254 -5.37 -5.25 -20.57
N VAL A 255 -5.79 -6.37 -20.01
CA VAL A 255 -7.13 -6.92 -20.18
C VAL A 255 -7.71 -7.15 -18.80
N SER A 256 -8.95 -6.75 -18.59
CA SER A 256 -9.67 -7.05 -17.36
C SER A 256 -11.07 -7.55 -17.66
N GLY A 257 -11.62 -8.30 -16.71
CA GLY A 257 -13.00 -8.71 -16.72
C GLY A 257 -13.58 -8.68 -15.32
N PHE A 258 -14.89 -8.79 -15.22
CA PHE A 258 -15.56 -8.93 -13.95
C PHE A 258 -16.80 -9.80 -14.08
N VAL A 259 -17.21 -10.38 -12.96
CA VAL A 259 -18.52 -10.98 -12.73
C VAL A 259 -19.12 -10.31 -11.50
N ALA A 260 -20.38 -9.91 -11.60
CA ALA A 260 -21.11 -9.22 -10.56
C ALA A 260 -22.47 -9.87 -10.32
N LEU A 261 -22.77 -10.09 -9.05
CA LEU A 261 -24.00 -10.67 -8.52
C LEU A 261 -24.70 -9.67 -7.60
N THR A 262 -25.96 -9.37 -7.89
CA THR A 262 -26.81 -8.52 -7.05
C THR A 262 -27.79 -9.38 -6.26
N PHE A 263 -27.84 -9.13 -4.95
CA PHE A 263 -28.73 -9.78 -3.99
C PHE A 263 -29.63 -8.71 -3.37
N GLY A 264 -30.87 -9.08 -3.03
CA GLY A 264 -31.89 -8.14 -2.57
C GLY A 264 -32.57 -7.42 -3.73
N GLY A 265 -33.91 -7.36 -3.68
CA GLY A 265 -34.78 -6.99 -4.80
C GLY A 265 -35.95 -7.95 -4.88
N GLY A 266 -36.77 -7.96 -3.82
CA GLY A 266 -38.18 -8.33 -3.95
C GLY A 266 -38.91 -7.12 -4.50
N LYS A 267 -39.85 -7.35 -5.42
CA LYS A 267 -40.96 -6.40 -5.59
C LYS A 267 -41.52 -6.15 -4.21
N ASP A 268 -41.57 -4.91 -3.76
CA ASP A 268 -42.60 -4.33 -2.88
C ASP A 268 -42.25 -2.85 -2.64
N ASP A 269 -43.21 -2.01 -3.03
CA ASP A 269 -43.55 -0.69 -2.49
C ASP A 269 -42.58 0.50 -2.63
N GLU A 270 -42.70 1.19 -3.76
CA GLU A 270 -42.68 2.66 -3.79
C GLU A 270 -43.72 3.11 -4.84
N HIS A 271 -45.01 3.02 -4.45
CA HIS A 271 -46.03 3.88 -5.05
C HIS A 271 -45.74 5.30 -4.57
N ASP A 272 -44.94 6.01 -5.35
CA ASP A 272 -44.76 7.46 -5.21
C ASP A 272 -46.09 8.11 -5.63
N HIS A 273 -46.98 8.32 -4.67
CA HIS A 273 -48.12 9.20 -4.85
C HIS A 273 -47.55 10.60 -5.03
N GLY A 274 -47.53 11.07 -6.28
CA GLY A 274 -47.29 12.46 -6.59
C GLY A 274 -48.32 13.31 -5.85
N ASP A 275 -47.85 14.09 -4.89
CA ASP A 275 -48.62 15.17 -4.27
C ASP A 275 -48.90 16.25 -5.32
N GLU A 276 -49.97 16.06 -6.09
CA GLU A 276 -50.71 17.15 -6.74
C GLU A 276 -52.02 17.34 -5.99
N HIS A 277 -52.05 18.24 -5.02
CA HIS A 277 -53.29 18.89 -4.61
C HIS A 277 -53.02 20.36 -4.29
N ASP A 278 -53.12 21.17 -5.34
CA ASP A 278 -53.49 22.57 -5.28
C ASP A 278 -55.01 22.64 -5.46
N HIS A 279 -55.75 22.98 -4.41
CA HIS A 279 -57.08 23.60 -4.50
C HIS A 279 -57.35 24.34 -3.19
N GLY A 280 -57.37 25.66 -3.27
CA GLY A 280 -58.18 26.49 -2.38
C GLY A 280 -59.66 26.33 -2.73
N ASP A 281 -60.51 26.24 -1.71
CA ASP A 281 -61.55 27.23 -1.41
C ASP A 281 -62.48 26.71 -0.30
N GLU A 282 -63.05 27.67 0.41
CA GLU A 282 -63.82 27.63 1.65
C GLU A 282 -65.05 26.69 1.63
N HIS A 283 -65.46 26.18 2.81
CA HIS A 283 -66.85 26.24 3.30
C HIS A 283 -67.00 25.70 4.74
N GLU A 284 -67.68 26.48 5.59
CA GLU A 284 -68.19 26.10 6.91
C GLU A 284 -69.45 25.21 6.82
N HIS A 285 -69.59 24.29 7.79
CA HIS A 285 -70.74 24.07 8.69
C HIS A 285 -70.91 22.57 9.04
N GLY A 286 -71.26 22.29 10.31
CA GLY A 286 -72.07 21.09 10.62
C GLY A 286 -71.68 20.32 11.87
N LYS A 287 -72.46 20.53 12.93
CA LYS A 287 -72.45 19.91 14.26
C LYS A 287 -72.79 18.41 14.33
N ASP A 288 -72.39 17.85 15.49
CA ASP A 288 -73.00 16.81 16.34
C ASP A 288 -72.95 15.32 15.95
N GLY A 289 -72.49 14.52 16.93
CA GLY A 289 -72.62 13.06 16.97
C GLY A 289 -71.85 12.44 18.14
N LYS A 290 -72.46 12.41 19.32
CA LYS A 290 -72.02 11.60 20.48
C LYS A 290 -72.19 10.11 20.16
N ASP A 291 -71.29 9.26 20.68
CA ASP A 291 -71.70 7.98 21.26
C ASP A 291 -70.68 7.45 22.28
N HIS A 292 -71.23 6.95 23.39
CA HIS A 292 -70.55 6.34 24.54
C HIS A 292 -70.41 4.82 24.34
N GLY A 293 -69.37 4.22 24.91
CA GLY A 293 -69.28 2.77 25.08
C GLY A 293 -68.19 2.38 26.09
N GLU A 294 -68.61 1.82 27.22
CA GLU A 294 -67.83 1.57 28.42
C GLU A 294 -66.95 0.30 28.40
N HIS A 295 -65.89 0.37 29.22
CA HIS A 295 -65.24 -0.63 30.06
C HIS A 295 -65.43 -2.15 29.82
N GLY A 296 -64.29 -2.83 29.66
CA GLY A 296 -64.02 -4.15 30.23
C GLY A 296 -62.62 -4.16 30.86
N LYS A 297 -62.54 -4.29 32.18
CA LYS A 297 -61.30 -4.48 32.95
C LYS A 297 -61.01 -5.97 32.99
N ASP A 298 -59.74 -6.36 32.87
CA ASP A 298 -59.21 -7.51 33.62
C ASP A 298 -57.76 -7.26 34.03
N ARG A 299 -57.55 -7.48 35.33
CA ARG A 299 -56.26 -7.41 36.04
C ARG A 299 -55.60 -8.79 36.00
N GLY A 300 -54.28 -8.79 35.89
CA GLY A 300 -53.43 -9.91 36.22
C GLY A 300 -52.03 -9.41 36.56
N GLU A 301 -51.82 -9.09 37.83
CA GLU A 301 -50.49 -8.89 38.43
C GLU A 301 -49.72 -10.22 38.43
N HIS A 302 -48.41 -10.22 38.20
CA HIS A 302 -47.46 -11.08 38.92
C HIS A 302 -46.01 -10.63 38.71
N GLY A 303 -45.30 -10.47 39.83
CA GLY A 303 -43.88 -10.86 39.96
C GLY A 303 -42.82 -9.85 39.53
N LYS A 304 -42.44 -8.96 40.46
CA LYS A 304 -41.06 -8.46 40.53
C LYS A 304 -40.21 -9.58 41.12
N ASP A 305 -39.09 -9.91 40.49
CA ASP A 305 -37.94 -10.50 41.18
C ASP A 305 -36.64 -9.84 40.74
N HIS A 306 -35.88 -9.47 41.76
CA HIS A 306 -34.59 -8.81 41.73
C HIS A 306 -33.48 -9.82 41.48
N GLY A 307 -32.43 -9.39 40.80
CA GLY A 307 -31.18 -10.13 40.67
C GLY A 307 -30.03 -9.17 40.38
N GLU A 308 -29.54 -8.52 41.44
CA GLU A 308 -28.31 -7.74 41.43
C GLU A 308 -27.12 -8.67 41.15
N HIS A 309 -26.31 -8.36 40.13
CA HIS A 309 -24.96 -8.91 40.04
C HIS A 309 -23.97 -7.92 40.64
N GLY A 310 -23.42 -8.35 41.77
CA GLY A 310 -22.55 -7.61 42.66
C GLY A 310 -21.25 -7.13 42.02
N LYS A 311 -20.80 -6.00 42.56
CA LYS A 311 -19.44 -5.48 42.46
C LYS A 311 -18.58 -6.19 43.49
N ASP A 312 -17.58 -6.94 43.05
CA ASP A 312 -16.47 -7.33 43.91
C ASP A 312 -15.22 -6.55 43.50
N ARG A 313 -14.86 -5.59 44.37
CA ARG A 313 -13.52 -5.03 44.48
C ARG A 313 -12.71 -5.97 45.36
N GLY A 314 -11.61 -6.49 44.82
CA GLY A 314 -10.50 -7.04 45.61
C GLY A 314 -9.29 -6.13 45.44
N GLU A 315 -8.98 -5.35 46.46
CA GLU A 315 -7.68 -4.69 46.62
C GLU A 315 -6.65 -5.74 47.04
N HIS A 316 -5.50 -5.79 46.37
CA HIS A 316 -4.31 -6.43 46.91
C HIS A 316 -3.05 -5.60 46.57
N GLY A 317 -2.50 -4.99 47.63
CA GLY A 317 -1.09 -5.09 48.00
C GLY A 317 -0.04 -4.62 47.00
N LYS A 318 0.52 -3.43 47.27
CA LYS A 318 1.89 -3.08 46.86
C LYS A 318 2.87 -4.00 47.58
N ASP A 319 3.76 -4.63 46.84
CA ASP A 319 5.09 -4.99 47.33
C ASP A 319 6.14 -4.81 46.23
N ARG A 320 7.21 -4.10 46.60
CA ARG A 320 8.43 -3.90 45.82
C ARG A 320 9.25 -5.18 45.87
N GLY A 321 9.79 -5.59 44.73
CA GLY A 321 10.84 -6.60 44.64
C GLY A 321 11.56 -6.49 43.31
N GLU A 322 12.77 -5.96 43.35
CA GLU A 322 13.75 -6.07 42.27
C GLU A 322 14.07 -7.55 42.05
N HIS A 323 13.90 -8.04 40.82
CA HIS A 323 14.51 -9.30 40.40
C HIS A 323 15.07 -9.16 38.99
N GLY A 324 16.40 -9.29 38.94
CA GLY A 324 17.22 -9.25 37.74
C GLY A 324 16.83 -10.33 36.74
N LYS A 325 16.96 -9.98 35.46
CA LYS A 325 16.94 -10.93 34.36
C LYS A 325 18.35 -11.49 34.17
N ASP A 326 18.56 -12.70 34.66
CA ASP A 326 19.47 -13.64 34.02
C ASP A 326 18.64 -14.58 33.16
N ARG A 327 18.90 -14.53 31.85
CA ARG A 327 18.76 -15.58 30.83
C ARG A 327 19.04 -14.93 29.47
N GLY A 328 20.31 -14.61 29.26
CA GLY A 328 20.87 -14.50 27.92
C GLY A 328 21.25 -15.90 27.49
N ASP A 329 20.48 -16.47 26.57
CA ASP A 329 20.77 -17.74 25.95
C ASP A 329 22.14 -17.63 25.25
N GLY A 330 23.03 -18.58 25.56
CA GLY A 330 24.41 -18.57 25.11
C GLY A 330 24.52 -18.71 23.60
N GLU A 331 24.98 -17.65 22.94
CA GLU A 331 25.52 -17.71 21.60
C GLU A 331 27.05 -17.88 21.71
N THR A 332 27.53 -19.06 21.32
CA THR A 332 28.97 -19.38 21.24
C THR A 332 29.62 -18.46 20.21
N PRO A 333 30.86 -17.96 20.38
CA PRO A 333 31.39 -16.90 19.54
C PRO A 333 31.71 -17.44 18.13
N ALA A 334 30.89 -17.07 17.15
CA ALA A 334 31.21 -17.24 15.75
C ALA A 334 32.27 -16.20 15.34
N GLY A 335 33.55 -16.58 15.40
CA GLY A 335 34.68 -15.74 14.97
C GLY A 335 35.23 -14.76 16.02
N ASP A 336 36.31 -14.06 15.67
CA ASP A 336 36.93 -13.01 16.50
C ASP A 336 36.10 -11.72 16.41
N VAL A 337 35.02 -11.65 17.19
CA VAL A 337 34.08 -10.53 17.24
C VAL A 337 34.03 -10.00 18.68
N ALA A 338 34.25 -8.70 18.86
CA ALA A 338 34.22 -8.07 20.19
C ALA A 338 33.63 -6.66 20.13
N ASP A 339 32.92 -6.27 21.20
CA ASP A 339 32.54 -4.88 21.42
C ASP A 339 33.76 -4.10 21.91
N LEU A 340 34.17 -3.11 21.11
CA LEU A 340 35.31 -2.24 21.42
C LEU A 340 34.88 -1.07 22.30
N ARG A 341 33.75 -0.45 21.96
CA ARG A 341 33.14 0.65 22.73
C ARG A 341 31.62 0.65 22.62
N THR A 342 30.97 1.06 23.70
CA THR A 342 29.52 1.22 23.82
C THR A 342 29.19 2.61 24.36
N GLY A 343 27.96 3.10 24.20
CA GLY A 343 27.53 4.38 24.77
C GLY A 343 28.11 5.64 24.12
N GLY A 344 28.73 5.54 22.94
CA GLY A 344 29.22 6.69 22.17
C GLY A 344 30.58 7.26 22.59
N GLU A 345 31.29 6.58 23.50
CA GLU A 345 32.64 6.96 23.90
C GLU A 345 33.65 6.79 22.75
N SER A 346 34.55 7.76 22.60
CA SER A 346 35.62 7.66 21.60
C SER A 346 36.74 6.71 22.02
N PHE A 347 37.58 6.33 21.07
CA PHE A 347 38.72 5.43 21.26
C PHE A 347 39.89 5.81 20.34
N ALA A 348 41.10 5.42 20.72
CA ALA A 348 42.26 5.56 19.85
C ALA A 348 42.23 4.44 18.80
N LEU A 349 42.43 4.76 17.53
CA LEU A 349 42.34 3.77 16.45
C LEU A 349 43.28 2.55 16.65
N ALA A 350 44.42 2.75 17.32
CA ALA A 350 45.34 1.68 17.69
C ALA A 350 44.69 0.60 18.58
N ASP A 351 43.68 0.97 19.39
CA ASP A 351 42.95 0.04 20.26
C ASP A 351 42.09 -0.95 19.48
N ALA A 352 41.70 -0.60 18.25
CA ALA A 352 40.95 -1.50 17.38
C ALA A 352 41.84 -2.52 16.67
N ALA A 353 43.13 -2.21 16.46
CA ALA A 353 44.03 -3.04 15.69
C ALA A 353 44.31 -4.38 16.39
N VAL A 354 44.35 -5.46 15.61
CA VAL A 354 44.67 -6.81 16.10
C VAL A 354 45.92 -7.30 15.38
N PRO A 355 47.02 -7.60 16.09
CA PRO A 355 48.28 -7.97 15.46
C PRO A 355 48.13 -9.10 14.43
N GLY A 356 48.56 -8.81 13.19
CA GLY A 356 48.56 -9.79 12.10
C GLY A 356 47.18 -10.11 11.52
N LYS A 357 46.11 -9.38 11.87
CA LYS A 357 44.77 -9.55 11.33
C LYS A 357 44.27 -8.30 10.61
N ILE A 358 43.43 -8.51 9.60
CA ILE A 358 42.57 -7.45 9.07
C ILE A 358 41.51 -7.17 10.13
N VAL A 359 41.19 -5.90 10.38
CA VAL A 359 40.14 -5.52 11.34
C VAL A 359 39.02 -4.78 10.63
N ALA A 360 37.78 -5.25 10.82
CA ALA A 360 36.58 -4.51 10.46
C ALA A 360 36.01 -3.82 11.70
N ILE A 361 36.05 -2.49 11.73
CA ILE A 361 35.40 -1.69 12.77
C ILE A 361 33.96 -1.41 12.31
N ASP A 362 32.99 -1.99 13.02
CA ASP A 362 31.56 -1.88 12.75
C ASP A 362 30.95 -0.79 13.63
N TYR A 363 30.71 0.38 13.03
CA TYR A 363 30.02 1.47 13.72
C TYR A 363 28.51 1.26 13.57
N TRP A 364 27.83 1.01 14.70
CA TRP A 364 26.43 0.59 14.74
C TRP A 364 25.63 1.35 15.80
N ALA A 365 24.30 1.22 15.79
CA ALA A 365 23.43 1.79 16.82
C ALA A 365 22.18 0.93 17.05
N SER A 366 21.57 1.03 18.23
CA SER A 366 20.33 0.30 18.56
C SER A 366 19.12 0.70 17.69
N TRP A 367 19.06 1.96 17.26
CA TRP A 367 18.05 2.46 16.31
C TRP A 367 18.36 2.12 14.84
N CYS A 368 19.57 1.62 14.55
CA CYS A 368 20.00 1.32 13.18
C CYS A 368 19.57 -0.09 12.76
N LYS A 369 18.37 -0.21 12.18
CA LYS A 369 17.86 -1.49 11.64
C LYS A 369 18.78 -2.09 10.55
N PRO A 370 19.33 -1.33 9.57
CA PRO A 370 20.24 -1.88 8.57
C PRO A 370 21.56 -2.41 9.12
N CYS A 371 22.01 -1.92 10.28
CA CYS A 371 23.24 -2.39 10.93
C CYS A 371 23.19 -3.88 11.29
N LYS A 372 22.00 -4.42 11.62
CA LYS A 372 21.84 -5.86 11.93
C LYS A 372 22.23 -6.75 10.75
N THR A 373 21.96 -6.31 9.52
CA THR A 373 22.33 -7.05 8.31
C THR A 373 23.85 -7.05 8.10
N ILE A 374 24.48 -5.89 8.30
CA ILE A 374 25.94 -5.77 8.21
C ILE A 374 26.65 -6.58 9.29
N GLU A 375 26.15 -6.55 10.53
CA GLU A 375 26.63 -7.39 11.62
C GLU A 375 26.58 -8.88 11.24
N GLY A 376 25.48 -9.34 10.62
CA GLY A 376 25.36 -10.72 10.14
C GLY A 376 26.43 -11.10 9.12
N VAL A 377 26.73 -10.21 8.16
CA VAL A 377 27.79 -10.42 7.16
C VAL A 377 29.17 -10.48 7.83
N LEU A 378 29.46 -9.54 8.74
CA LEU A 378 30.75 -9.48 9.43
C LEU A 378 30.99 -10.72 10.32
N ARG A 379 29.97 -11.18 11.05
CA ARG A 379 30.04 -12.41 11.85
C ARG A 379 30.28 -13.65 10.98
N ASP A 380 29.58 -13.76 9.86
CA ASP A 380 29.79 -14.87 8.91
C ASP A 380 31.24 -14.89 8.38
N TYR A 381 31.76 -13.74 7.94
CA TYR A 381 33.15 -13.65 7.47
C TYR A 381 34.15 -13.92 8.59
N ALA A 382 33.96 -13.38 9.80
CA ALA A 382 34.84 -13.62 10.94
C ALA A 382 34.88 -15.11 11.33
N SER A 383 33.78 -15.84 11.16
CA SER A 383 33.72 -17.29 11.42
C SER A 383 34.49 -18.11 10.38
N LYS A 384 34.53 -17.65 9.12
CA LYS A 384 35.16 -18.34 7.99
C LYS A 384 36.62 -17.94 7.76
N HIS A 385 37.03 -16.79 8.29
CA HIS A 385 38.34 -16.20 8.05
C HIS A 385 39.04 -15.85 9.38
N PRO A 386 39.87 -16.75 9.94
CA PRO A 386 40.57 -16.51 11.22
C PRO A 386 41.50 -15.27 11.22
N GLY A 387 41.89 -14.80 10.04
CA GLY A 387 42.68 -13.59 9.83
C GLY A 387 41.86 -12.29 9.83
N LEU A 388 40.55 -12.35 10.03
CA LEU A 388 39.65 -11.20 10.17
C LEU A 388 39.19 -11.10 11.63
N ALA A 389 39.26 -9.90 12.19
CA ALA A 389 38.66 -9.55 13.47
C ALA A 389 37.60 -8.46 13.29
N VAL A 390 36.51 -8.53 14.03
CA VAL A 390 35.42 -7.54 14.01
C VAL A 390 35.40 -6.81 15.35
N ARG A 391 35.39 -5.49 15.30
CA ARG A 391 35.35 -4.60 16.47
C ARG A 391 34.12 -3.71 16.39
N LYS A 392 33.14 -3.96 17.24
CA LYS A 392 31.87 -3.23 17.24
C LYS A 392 31.99 -1.95 18.07
N VAL A 393 31.50 -0.85 17.54
CA VAL A 393 31.53 0.48 18.16
C VAL A 393 30.14 1.08 18.11
N GLU A 394 29.53 1.29 19.27
CA GLU A 394 28.19 1.89 19.33
C GLU A 394 28.24 3.41 19.15
N VAL A 395 27.41 3.92 18.23
CA VAL A 395 27.20 5.33 17.91
C VAL A 395 25.74 5.67 18.22
N PRO A 396 25.40 5.98 19.49
CA PRO A 396 24.01 6.24 19.88
C PRO A 396 23.42 7.47 19.18
N GLU A 397 24.26 8.45 18.82
CA GLU A 397 23.89 9.67 18.12
C GLU A 397 25.09 10.24 17.34
N PHE A 398 24.86 11.00 16.27
CA PHE A 398 25.91 11.54 15.40
C PHE A 398 26.70 12.70 16.01
N ASP A 399 26.27 13.23 17.15
CA ASP A 399 26.99 14.21 17.96
C ASP A 399 27.73 13.59 19.14
N SER A 400 27.72 12.26 19.30
CA SER A 400 28.53 11.56 20.30
C SER A 400 30.04 11.76 20.07
N PRO A 401 30.88 11.64 21.12
CA PRO A 401 32.34 11.78 20.99
C PRO A 401 32.95 10.93 19.88
N VAL A 402 32.54 9.65 19.78
CA VAL A 402 33.03 8.74 18.75
C VAL A 402 32.63 9.17 17.33
N ALA A 403 31.41 9.70 17.16
CA ALA A 403 30.94 10.17 15.86
C ALA A 403 31.68 11.44 15.42
N ARG A 404 31.94 12.37 16.34
CA ARG A 404 32.70 13.59 16.02
C ARG A 404 34.13 13.30 15.60
N GLU A 405 34.77 12.35 16.26
CA GLU A 405 36.17 12.02 15.99
C GLU A 405 36.33 11.16 14.73
N HIS A 406 35.54 10.09 14.61
CA HIS A 406 35.72 9.09 13.55
C HIS A 406 34.76 9.30 12.39
N LEU A 407 33.54 9.81 12.61
CA LEU A 407 32.47 9.86 11.61
C LEU A 407 32.07 11.29 11.19
N SER A 408 32.96 12.28 11.35
CA SER A 408 32.68 13.70 11.05
C SER A 408 32.19 13.99 9.63
N LYS A 409 32.43 13.09 8.67
CA LYS A 409 32.00 13.20 7.27
C LYS A 409 30.80 12.32 6.93
N SER A 410 30.40 11.43 7.83
CA SER A 410 29.34 10.44 7.61
C SER A 410 28.03 10.98 8.18
N LYS A 411 26.93 10.84 7.42
CA LYS A 411 25.60 11.32 7.84
C LYS A 411 24.60 10.18 8.11
N ALA A 412 25.03 8.94 7.93
CA ALA A 412 24.19 7.75 8.05
C ALA A 412 25.01 6.54 8.51
N LEU A 413 24.37 5.64 9.26
CA LEU A 413 24.86 4.31 9.59
C LEU A 413 24.22 3.29 8.63
N PRO A 414 24.81 2.09 8.42
CA PRO A 414 26.05 1.59 9.00
C PRO A 414 27.30 2.20 8.37
N VAL A 415 28.37 2.33 9.15
CA VAL A 415 29.72 2.69 8.67
C VAL A 415 30.68 1.58 9.05
N VAL A 416 31.51 1.12 8.11
CA VAL A 416 32.52 0.09 8.36
C VAL A 416 33.89 0.61 7.94
N TRP A 417 34.86 0.55 8.84
CA TRP A 417 36.25 0.84 8.53
C TRP A 417 37.04 -0.45 8.47
N LEU A 418 37.88 -0.60 7.45
CA LEU A 418 38.76 -1.75 7.28
C LEU A 418 40.19 -1.33 7.54
N LEU A 419 40.83 -2.00 8.49
CA LEU A 419 42.25 -1.85 8.80
C LEU A 419 43.01 -3.06 8.24
N GLY A 420 44.17 -2.80 7.65
CA GLY A 420 45.10 -3.84 7.21
C GLY A 420 45.80 -4.49 8.40
N ARG A 421 46.59 -5.54 8.13
CA ARG A 421 47.37 -6.24 9.18
C ARG A 421 48.40 -5.36 9.89
N ASP A 422 48.77 -4.23 9.28
CA ASP A 422 49.66 -3.22 9.84
C ASP A 422 48.93 -2.21 10.77
N GLY A 423 47.63 -2.39 10.97
CA GLY A 423 46.79 -1.55 11.83
C GLY A 423 46.39 -0.21 11.20
N LYS A 424 46.70 0.05 9.92
CA LYS A 424 46.30 1.28 9.24
C LYS A 424 44.96 1.13 8.54
N VAL A 425 44.20 2.22 8.48
CA VAL A 425 42.94 2.28 7.73
C VAL A 425 43.22 2.14 6.23
N VAL A 426 42.65 1.11 5.62
CA VAL A 426 42.73 0.86 4.17
C VAL A 426 41.46 1.36 3.49
N HIS A 427 40.29 1.12 4.09
CA HIS A 427 39.01 1.60 3.56
C HIS A 427 38.12 2.21 4.64
N ARG A 428 37.39 3.27 4.25
CA ARG A 428 36.29 3.84 5.02
C ARG A 428 35.05 3.73 4.17
N LEU A 429 34.10 2.92 4.62
CA LEU A 429 32.88 2.63 3.88
C LEU A 429 31.72 3.30 4.60
N ASP A 430 31.12 4.30 3.97
CA ASP A 430 29.96 5.02 4.48
C ASP A 430 28.66 4.44 3.90
N ALA A 431 27.59 4.40 4.70
CA ALA A 431 26.28 3.85 4.31
C ALA A 431 26.41 2.44 3.67
N VAL A 432 27.08 1.54 4.38
CA VAL A 432 27.57 0.27 3.85
C VAL A 432 26.42 -0.68 3.47
N THR A 433 26.53 -1.30 2.31
CA THR A 433 25.69 -2.41 1.87
C THR A 433 26.45 -3.74 1.97
N PRO A 434 25.76 -4.89 2.09
CA PRO A 434 26.40 -6.21 2.11
C PRO A 434 27.33 -6.45 0.91
N ARG A 435 26.94 -6.03 -0.29
CA ARG A 435 27.72 -6.19 -1.52
C ARG A 435 29.05 -5.45 -1.45
N VAL A 436 29.02 -4.15 -1.15
CA VAL A 436 30.23 -3.31 -1.04
C VAL A 436 31.16 -3.85 0.03
N LEU A 437 30.60 -4.27 1.18
CA LEU A 437 31.39 -4.86 2.25
C LEU A 437 32.09 -6.15 1.83
N ARG A 438 31.38 -7.09 1.18
CA ARG A 438 31.96 -8.35 0.70
C ARG A 438 33.07 -8.10 -0.31
N GLU A 439 32.85 -7.21 -1.28
CA GLU A 439 33.85 -6.87 -2.29
C GLU A 439 35.17 -6.39 -1.67
N HIS A 440 35.09 -5.46 -0.72
CA HIS A 440 36.26 -4.91 -0.06
C HIS A 440 36.93 -5.93 0.88
N LEU A 441 36.15 -6.73 1.62
CA LEU A 441 36.70 -7.79 2.46
C LEU A 441 37.41 -8.85 1.62
N GLU A 442 36.82 -9.30 0.51
CA GLU A 442 37.45 -10.28 -0.37
C GLU A 442 38.67 -9.72 -1.09
N HIS A 443 38.66 -8.44 -1.47
CA HIS A 443 39.83 -7.79 -2.03
C HIS A 443 40.98 -7.80 -1.03
N LEU A 444 40.76 -7.33 0.21
CA LEU A 444 41.80 -7.32 1.25
C LEU A 444 42.28 -8.72 1.65
N LEU A 445 41.36 -9.68 1.78
CA LEU A 445 41.70 -11.07 2.11
C LEU A 445 42.51 -11.75 1.00
N ARG A 446 42.40 -11.29 -0.26
CA ARG A 446 43.18 -11.78 -1.41
C ARG A 446 44.48 -11.01 -1.62
N SER A 447 44.50 -9.70 -1.43
CA SER A 447 45.65 -8.83 -1.73
C SER A 447 46.78 -8.95 -0.71
N GLU A 448 46.50 -9.43 0.50
CA GLU A 448 47.48 -9.61 1.57
C GLU A 448 47.76 -11.10 1.88
N ARG A 449 47.72 -11.96 0.86
CA ARG A 449 48.12 -13.38 0.93
C ARG A 449 49.59 -13.62 0.59
#